data_AF-A0A4D9EXU0-F1
#
_entry.id   AF-A0A4D9EXU0-F1
#
_cell.length_a   1.000
_cell.length_b   1.000
_cell.length_c   1.000
_cell.angle_alpha   90.00
_cell.angle_beta   90.00
_cell.angle_gamma   90.00
#
_symmetry.space_group_name_H-M   'P 1'
#
loop_
_entity.id
_entity.type
_entity.pdbx_description
1 polymer ?
#
loop_
_entity_poly.entity_id
_entity_poly.type
_entity_poly.pdbx_seq_one_letter_code
_entity_poly.pdbx_strand_id
1 'polypeptide(L)'
;MMFSLLCVLCRKIDMSNKFIKEFSGSPRMKLYVVTEAFEIKEPLLIEKMSQGGGKVMITAGEIGGIQGRGKSIKKKMMLIPQGTVLAYVVQPLNIQKEEDSCANECLQNTTSSFVSDGFKNESEPSLTAFQEVKDTIERVCEPLMSLSQDFRIKLLGTFKSFLQDGDVISDVKTVLELFLAGGKPKHSMLDSLDEIPRPQVENLLHDLGVFCEDQREEAPSLLQPVHFLCSSLEDLDFRVLPLLVTCIEKNMVAKQLALMDGILEWILSSDKERIFSLASSLPEEEKNITAEMMDTCGLIPQTDRPSLTYLWNKEAQSNLTALYAALYALWILSE
;
A
#
# COMPACT_ATOMS: atom_id res chain seq x y z
N MET A 1 35.89 -31.59 -4.71
CA MET A 1 35.43 -30.91 -5.93
C MET A 1 35.93 -29.49 -5.86
N MET A 2 36.65 -29.07 -6.89
CA MET A 2 37.51 -27.88 -6.96
C MET A 2 36.65 -26.60 -6.90
N PHE A 3 36.90 -25.72 -5.91
CA PHE A 3 36.35 -24.36 -5.91
C PHE A 3 37.11 -23.55 -6.97
N SER A 4 36.54 -23.44 -8.16
CA SER A 4 36.94 -22.42 -9.13
C SER A 4 36.37 -21.07 -8.68
N LEU A 5 37.16 -20.34 -7.88
CA LEU A 5 37.03 -18.89 -7.76
C LEU A 5 37.33 -18.28 -9.14
N LEU A 6 36.30 -18.11 -9.97
CA LEU A 6 36.41 -17.24 -11.14
C LEU A 6 36.22 -15.82 -10.63
N CYS A 7 37.35 -15.12 -10.47
CA CYS A 7 37.40 -13.68 -10.23
C CYS A 7 36.74 -12.98 -11.43
N VAL A 8 35.49 -12.52 -11.28
CA VAL A 8 34.84 -11.67 -12.27
C VAL A 8 35.51 -10.30 -12.19
N LEU A 9 36.37 -10.03 -13.17
CA LEU A 9 36.99 -8.72 -13.38
C LEU A 9 35.95 -7.58 -13.29
N CYS A 10 36.33 -6.49 -12.62
CA CYS A 10 35.61 -5.22 -12.59
C CYS A 10 35.18 -4.78 -14.00
N ARG A 11 33.90 -4.95 -14.34
CA ARG A 11 33.30 -4.37 -15.54
C ARG A 11 32.81 -2.97 -15.19
N LYS A 12 33.26 -1.96 -15.94
CA LYS A 12 32.71 -0.60 -15.84
C LYS A 12 31.28 -0.58 -16.40
N ILE A 13 30.41 0.22 -15.79
CA ILE A 13 29.06 0.48 -16.30
C ILE A 13 29.18 1.27 -17.60
N ASP A 14 28.49 0.83 -18.65
CA ASP A 14 28.42 1.56 -19.91
C ASP A 14 27.49 2.77 -19.77
N MET A 15 28.09 3.93 -19.48
CA MET A 15 27.40 5.22 -19.36
C MET A 15 26.80 5.71 -20.69
N SER A 16 27.16 5.08 -21.82
CA SER A 16 26.56 5.41 -23.12
C SER A 16 25.19 4.75 -23.33
N ASN A 17 24.85 3.75 -22.52
CA ASN A 17 23.62 2.98 -22.58
C ASN A 17 22.38 3.87 -22.36
N LYS A 18 21.36 3.70 -23.21
CA LYS A 18 20.11 4.48 -23.16
C LYS A 18 19.42 4.39 -21.80
N PHE A 19 19.35 3.19 -21.23
CA PHE A 19 18.78 2.95 -19.90
C PHE A 19 19.55 3.74 -18.84
N ILE A 20 20.87 3.59 -18.78
CA ILE A 20 21.70 4.30 -17.79
C ILE A 20 21.58 5.83 -17.94
N LYS A 21 21.51 6.36 -19.16
CA LYS A 21 21.32 7.80 -19.41
C LYS A 21 19.97 8.33 -18.94
N GLU A 22 18.90 7.55 -19.11
CA GLU A 22 17.56 7.91 -18.69
C GLU A 22 17.45 8.01 -17.16
N PHE A 23 18.04 7.04 -16.45
CA PHE A 23 17.97 6.97 -14.99
C PHE A 23 19.03 7.81 -14.26
N SER A 24 20.23 8.00 -14.83
CA SER A 24 21.29 8.83 -14.21
C SER A 24 20.99 10.34 -14.22
N GLY A 25 20.03 10.79 -15.02
CA GLY A 25 19.61 12.19 -15.10
C GLY A 25 18.39 12.56 -14.24
N SER A 26 17.70 11.58 -13.66
CA SER A 26 16.45 11.80 -12.92
C SER A 26 16.67 11.72 -11.41
N PRO A 27 16.55 12.82 -10.65
CA PRO A 27 16.68 12.78 -9.19
C PRO A 27 15.56 11.99 -8.49
N ARG A 28 14.55 11.52 -9.23
CA ARG A 28 13.39 10.79 -8.69
C ARG A 28 13.53 9.28 -8.73
N MET A 29 14.53 8.73 -9.42
CA MET A 29 14.65 7.29 -9.64
C MET A 29 15.96 6.77 -9.04
N LYS A 30 15.85 5.73 -8.20
CA LYS A 30 16.99 5.05 -7.57
C LYS A 30 17.13 3.67 -8.18
N LEU A 31 18.34 3.30 -8.57
CA LEU A 31 18.65 1.98 -9.09
C LEU A 31 19.09 1.05 -7.97
N TYR A 32 18.66 -0.20 -8.05
CA TYR A 32 18.97 -1.24 -7.09
C TYR A 32 19.37 -2.52 -7.83
N VAL A 33 20.30 -3.28 -7.28
CA VAL A 33 20.72 -4.59 -7.78
C VAL A 33 20.25 -5.64 -6.80
N VAL A 34 19.58 -6.68 -7.31
CA VAL A 34 19.24 -7.86 -6.51
C VAL A 34 20.52 -8.65 -6.22
N THR A 35 20.89 -8.77 -4.95
CA THR A 35 22.08 -9.48 -4.49
C THR A 35 21.77 -10.91 -4.03
N GLU A 36 20.55 -11.14 -3.55
CA GLU A 36 20.08 -12.45 -3.10
C GLU A 36 18.63 -12.65 -3.53
N ALA A 37 18.25 -13.88 -3.85
CA ALA A 37 16.88 -14.25 -4.22
C ALA A 37 16.50 -15.58 -3.55
N PHE A 38 15.29 -15.64 -3.00
CA PHE A 38 14.71 -16.81 -2.36
C PHE A 38 13.74 -17.47 -3.32
N GLU A 39 14.17 -18.57 -3.94
CA GLU A 39 13.40 -19.29 -4.95
C GLU A 39 12.73 -20.54 -4.39
N ILE A 40 11.52 -20.85 -4.85
CA ILE A 40 10.89 -22.13 -4.54
C ILE A 40 11.54 -23.26 -5.33
N LYS A 41 11.91 -24.34 -4.61
CA LYS A 41 12.57 -25.50 -5.20
C LYS A 41 11.62 -26.49 -5.84
N GLU A 42 10.34 -26.43 -5.51
CA GLU A 42 9.30 -27.31 -6.01
C GLU A 42 8.06 -26.49 -6.35
N PRO A 43 7.24 -26.90 -7.34
CA PRO A 43 6.00 -26.19 -7.65
C PRO A 43 5.04 -26.16 -6.46
N LEU A 44 4.50 -24.98 -6.16
CA LEU A 44 3.57 -24.78 -5.05
C LEU A 44 2.16 -24.50 -5.59
N LEU A 45 1.20 -25.33 -5.22
CA LEU A 45 -0.21 -25.11 -5.54
C LEU A 45 -0.88 -24.35 -4.40
N ILE A 46 -1.32 -23.12 -4.67
CA ILE A 46 -2.10 -22.32 -3.74
C ILE A 46 -3.58 -22.46 -4.07
N GLU A 47 -4.37 -22.86 -3.09
CA GLU A 47 -5.82 -22.91 -3.19
C GLU A 47 -6.44 -21.78 -2.36
N LYS A 48 -7.14 -20.86 -3.05
CA LYS A 48 -8.02 -19.90 -2.39
C LYS A 48 -9.41 -20.50 -2.29
N MET A 49 -9.79 -20.88 -1.07
CA MET A 49 -11.18 -21.16 -0.73
C MET A 49 -11.84 -19.86 -0.29
N SER A 50 -12.82 -19.39 -1.05
CA SER A 50 -13.71 -18.32 -0.61
C SER A 50 -15.05 -18.91 -0.21
N GLN A 51 -15.29 -19.05 1.09
CA GLN A 51 -16.66 -18.97 1.61
C GLN A 51 -17.01 -17.48 1.68
N GLY A 52 -18.22 -17.11 1.29
CA GLY A 52 -18.69 -15.74 1.46
C GLY A 52 -18.56 -15.36 2.94
N GLY A 53 -17.64 -14.44 3.23
CA GLY A 53 -17.27 -14.01 4.59
C GLY A 53 -16.02 -14.72 5.13
N GLY A 54 -14.85 -14.08 4.98
CA GLY A 54 -13.70 -14.16 5.90
C GLY A 54 -13.12 -15.51 6.32
N LYS A 55 -12.07 -15.96 5.63
CA LYS A 55 -10.78 -16.46 6.18
C LYS A 55 -9.94 -17.00 5.03
N VAL A 56 -8.74 -16.46 4.83
CA VAL A 56 -7.74 -17.08 3.94
C VAL A 56 -6.98 -18.10 4.78
N MET A 57 -7.24 -19.38 4.54
CA MET A 57 -6.44 -20.46 5.13
C MET A 57 -5.57 -21.06 4.04
N ILE A 58 -4.29 -20.68 4.01
CA ILE A 58 -3.29 -21.29 3.14
C ILE A 58 -2.94 -22.62 3.78
N THR A 59 -3.43 -23.73 3.23
CA THR A 59 -3.10 -25.07 3.72
C THR A 59 -2.16 -25.72 2.72
N ALA A 60 -0.94 -26.06 3.16
CA ALA A 60 -0.02 -26.88 2.38
C ALA A 60 -0.25 -28.36 2.76
N GLY A 61 -0.81 -29.15 1.83
CA GLY A 61 -0.80 -30.61 1.92
C GLY A 61 -2.18 -31.31 1.95
N GLU A 62 -2.34 -32.17 0.92
CA GLU A 62 -3.20 -33.35 0.73
C GLU A 62 -4.74 -33.28 0.80
N ILE A 63 -5.32 -34.04 -0.13
CA ILE A 63 -6.66 -33.93 -0.71
C ILE A 63 -7.64 -34.81 0.08
N GLY A 64 -8.70 -34.20 0.61
CA GLY A 64 -9.88 -34.89 1.11
C GLY A 64 -11.14 -34.18 0.65
N GLY A 65 -11.84 -34.76 -0.33
CA GLY A 65 -13.06 -34.17 -0.91
C GLY A 65 -14.23 -34.18 0.07
N ILE A 66 -14.94 -33.05 0.18
CA ILE A 66 -16.21 -32.95 0.88
C ILE A 66 -17.25 -32.39 -0.08
N GLN A 67 -18.29 -33.17 -0.34
CA GLN A 67 -19.45 -32.79 -1.14
C GLN A 67 -20.53 -32.24 -0.22
N GLY A 68 -20.89 -30.96 -0.38
CA GLY A 68 -22.01 -30.32 0.32
C GLY A 68 -22.77 -29.39 -0.63
N ARG A 69 -24.07 -29.61 -0.78
CA ARG A 69 -24.98 -28.76 -1.56
C ARG A 69 -25.31 -27.49 -0.78
N GLY A 70 -24.99 -26.31 -1.34
CA GLY A 70 -25.53 -25.01 -0.91
C GLY A 70 -24.49 -23.89 -0.83
N LYS A 71 -24.70 -22.83 -1.64
CA LYS A 71 -23.85 -21.64 -1.88
C LYS A 71 -22.53 -21.93 -2.62
N SER A 72 -22.38 -21.31 -3.80
CA SER A 72 -21.24 -21.51 -4.72
C SER A 72 -19.92 -21.06 -4.09
N ILE A 73 -19.13 -22.02 -3.60
CA ILE A 73 -17.73 -21.82 -3.23
C ILE A 73 -16.96 -21.52 -4.52
N LYS A 74 -16.41 -20.30 -4.67
CA LYS A 74 -15.46 -20.02 -5.76
C LYS A 74 -14.08 -20.52 -5.32
N LYS A 75 -13.70 -21.71 -5.79
CA LYS A 75 -12.35 -22.25 -5.65
C LYS A 75 -11.47 -21.61 -6.73
N LYS A 76 -10.54 -20.72 -6.35
CA LYS A 76 -9.48 -20.23 -7.26
C LYS A 76 -8.19 -20.95 -6.91
N MET A 77 -7.54 -21.54 -7.91
CA MET A 77 -6.27 -22.24 -7.74
C MET A 77 -5.18 -21.50 -8.52
N MET A 78 -4.00 -21.38 -7.92
CA MET A 78 -2.82 -20.78 -8.54
C MET A 78 -1.65 -21.74 -8.36
N LEU A 79 -1.01 -22.12 -9.47
CA LEU A 79 0.24 -22.88 -9.44
C LEU A 79 1.41 -21.91 -9.53
N ILE A 80 2.27 -21.92 -8.53
CA ILE A 80 3.56 -21.24 -8.55
C ILE A 80 4.60 -22.25 -9.03
N PRO A 81 5.23 -22.05 -10.19
CA PRO A 81 6.19 -23.00 -10.75
C PRO A 81 7.51 -22.98 -9.97
N GLN A 82 8.21 -24.12 -9.99
CA GLN A 82 9.59 -24.21 -9.51
C GLN A 82 10.47 -23.11 -10.12
N GLY A 83 11.35 -22.53 -9.31
CA GLY A 83 12.23 -21.43 -9.69
C GLY A 83 11.60 -20.04 -9.58
N THR A 84 10.37 -19.93 -9.05
CA THR A 84 9.77 -18.62 -8.75
C THR A 84 10.45 -17.98 -7.53
N VAL A 85 10.93 -16.75 -7.69
CA VAL A 85 11.46 -15.92 -6.60
C VAL A 85 10.31 -15.41 -5.74
N LEU A 86 10.32 -15.71 -4.43
CA LEU A 86 9.33 -15.23 -3.46
C LEU A 86 9.77 -13.97 -2.72
N ALA A 87 11.07 -13.84 -2.50
CA ALA A 87 11.67 -12.71 -1.82
C ALA A 87 13.07 -12.45 -2.37
N TYR A 88 13.56 -11.24 -2.21
CA TYR A 88 14.88 -10.86 -2.70
C TYR A 88 15.49 -9.77 -1.82
N VAL A 89 16.81 -9.66 -1.87
CA VAL A 89 17.59 -8.61 -1.20
C VAL A 89 18.16 -7.69 -2.26
N VAL A 90 18.05 -6.39 -2.05
CA VAL A 90 18.59 -5.37 -2.95
C VAL A 90 19.68 -4.52 -2.30
N GLN A 91 20.64 -4.09 -3.11
CA GLN A 91 21.64 -3.08 -2.76
C GLN A 91 21.55 -1.89 -3.73
N PRO A 92 21.59 -0.63 -3.24
CA PRO A 92 21.53 0.54 -4.11
C PRO A 92 22.74 0.61 -5.05
N LEU A 93 22.49 0.95 -6.31
CA LEU A 93 23.50 1.17 -7.33
C LEU A 93 23.70 2.68 -7.52
N ASN A 94 24.80 3.20 -6.97
CA ASN A 94 25.16 4.61 -7.11
C ASN A 94 25.98 4.80 -8.38
N ILE A 95 25.40 5.46 -9.39
CA ILE A 95 26.10 5.78 -10.63
C ILE A 95 26.62 7.21 -10.53
N GLN A 96 27.91 7.38 -10.26
CA GLN A 96 28.56 8.69 -10.31
C GLN A 96 29.01 8.98 -11.75
N LYS A 97 28.85 10.23 -12.22
CA LYS A 97 29.49 10.65 -13.46
C LYS A 97 30.99 10.78 -13.17
N GLU A 98 31.81 10.01 -13.89
CA GLU A 98 33.29 10.14 -13.83
C GLU A 98 33.69 11.57 -14.27
N GLU A 99 33.89 12.47 -13.32
CA GLU A 99 34.89 13.53 -13.46
C GLU A 99 36.18 13.01 -12.83
N ASP A 100 37.13 12.64 -13.69
CA ASP A 100 38.53 12.32 -13.42
C ASP A 100 38.86 11.73 -12.04
N SER A 101 38.86 10.40 -11.93
CA SER A 101 39.99 9.63 -11.37
C SER A 101 39.64 8.14 -11.26
N CYS A 102 40.61 7.29 -11.60
CA CYS A 102 40.56 5.85 -11.37
C CYS A 102 40.42 5.57 -9.86
N ALA A 103 39.20 5.36 -9.39
CA ALA A 103 38.93 4.67 -8.14
C ALA A 103 38.11 3.41 -8.46
N ASN A 104 38.64 2.25 -8.09
CA ASN A 104 37.92 0.99 -8.11
C ASN A 104 36.56 1.19 -7.42
N GLU A 105 35.47 1.10 -8.18
CA GLU A 105 34.14 0.83 -7.61
C GLU A 105 34.13 -0.61 -7.08
N CYS A 106 34.82 -0.80 -5.96
CA CYS A 106 34.48 -1.85 -5.04
C CYS A 106 33.09 -1.48 -4.51
N LEU A 107 32.14 -2.43 -4.57
CA LEU A 107 30.91 -2.41 -3.77
C LEU A 107 31.34 -2.10 -2.34
N GLN A 108 31.32 -0.82 -1.95
CA GLN A 108 31.59 -0.48 -0.57
C GLN A 108 30.45 -1.11 0.20
N ASN A 109 30.82 -1.95 1.17
CA ASN A 109 29.95 -2.47 2.21
C ASN A 109 29.39 -1.29 2.99
N THR A 110 28.46 -0.56 2.38
CA THR A 110 27.44 0.14 3.14
C THR A 110 26.67 -0.99 3.78
N THR A 111 26.75 -1.03 5.11
CA THR A 111 25.91 -1.82 6.00
C THR A 111 24.62 -2.17 5.29
N SER A 112 24.37 -3.46 5.11
CA SER A 112 23.13 -3.99 4.55
C SER A 112 21.98 -3.42 5.38
N SER A 113 21.47 -2.28 4.96
CA SER A 113 20.20 -1.75 5.41
C SER A 113 19.21 -2.73 4.80
N PHE A 114 18.85 -3.76 5.56
CA PHE A 114 17.64 -4.53 5.31
C PHE A 114 16.53 -3.50 5.10
N VAL A 115 16.15 -3.27 3.85
CA VAL A 115 14.89 -2.59 3.56
C VAL A 115 13.84 -3.68 3.68
N SER A 116 13.54 -4.02 4.93
CA SER A 116 12.24 -4.52 5.28
C SER A 116 11.26 -3.39 4.93
N ASP A 117 10.14 -3.72 4.30
CA ASP A 117 8.94 -2.90 4.26
C ASP A 117 8.45 -2.51 5.67
N GLY A 118 8.96 -3.17 6.72
CA GLY A 118 8.93 -2.71 8.10
C GLY A 118 10.11 -1.80 8.52
N PHE A 119 9.77 -0.63 9.05
CA PHE A 119 10.52 0.35 9.86
C PHE A 119 12.06 0.19 9.96
N LYS A 120 12.78 1.21 9.47
CA LYS A 120 14.20 1.41 9.74
C LYS A 120 14.39 2.06 11.11
N ASN A 121 15.15 1.41 11.98
CA ASN A 121 15.75 2.07 13.14
C ASN A 121 17.04 2.79 12.69
N GLU A 122 16.98 4.08 12.45
CA GLU A 122 18.16 4.95 12.52
C GLU A 122 17.90 6.12 13.45
N SER A 123 18.91 6.37 14.28
CA SER A 123 18.93 7.23 15.45
C SER A 123 18.85 8.72 15.14
N GLU A 124 17.68 9.31 15.32
CA GLU A 124 17.39 10.71 15.68
C GLU A 124 16.12 10.74 16.58
N PRO A 125 15.77 11.84 17.27
CA PRO A 125 15.18 11.81 18.61
C PRO A 125 13.98 10.88 18.68
N SER A 126 13.98 9.94 19.64
CA SER A 126 13.12 8.74 19.62
C SER A 126 11.62 9.07 19.62
N LEU A 127 11.09 9.36 18.43
CA LEU A 127 9.68 9.28 18.14
C LEU A 127 9.28 7.82 18.32
N THR A 128 8.09 7.59 18.85
CA THR A 128 7.54 6.23 18.83
C THR A 128 7.29 5.85 17.37
N ALA A 129 7.36 4.56 17.03
CA ALA A 129 7.05 4.10 15.67
C ALA A 129 5.67 4.59 15.18
N PHE A 130 4.72 4.78 16.11
CA PHE A 130 3.44 5.42 15.83
C PHE A 130 3.57 6.89 15.38
N GLN A 131 4.36 7.70 16.09
CA GLN A 131 4.54 9.10 15.73
C GLN A 131 5.24 9.25 14.37
N GLU A 132 6.19 8.36 14.04
CA GLU A 132 6.82 8.35 12.71
C GLU A 132 5.82 8.06 11.57
N VAL A 133 4.92 7.09 11.76
CA VAL A 133 3.84 6.80 10.81
C VAL A 133 2.92 7.99 10.68
N LYS A 134 2.46 8.52 11.81
CA LYS A 134 1.55 9.65 11.86
C LYS A 134 2.14 10.86 11.13
N ASP A 135 3.33 11.31 11.53
CA ASP A 135 4.02 12.44 10.90
C ASP A 135 4.22 12.23 9.40
N THR A 136 4.46 10.99 8.97
CA THR A 136 4.61 10.67 7.54
C THR A 136 3.29 10.84 6.78
N ILE A 137 2.19 10.33 7.34
CA ILE A 137 0.85 10.46 6.75
C ILE A 137 0.42 11.93 6.72
N GLU A 138 0.61 12.66 7.81
CA GLU A 138 0.27 14.09 7.90
C GLU A 138 1.03 14.90 6.84
N ARG A 139 2.34 14.64 6.67
CA ARG A 139 3.17 15.31 5.67
C ARG A 139 2.76 15.00 4.22
N VAL A 140 2.42 13.74 3.92
CA VAL A 140 1.97 13.37 2.57
C VAL A 140 0.63 14.00 2.25
N CYS A 141 -0.26 14.09 3.24
CA CYS A 141 -1.60 14.62 3.10
C CYS A 141 -1.72 16.14 3.30
N GLU A 142 -0.66 16.83 3.75
CA GLU A 142 -0.61 18.30 3.94
C GLU A 142 -1.18 19.09 2.75
N PRO A 143 -0.86 18.76 1.47
CA PRO A 143 -1.41 19.50 0.34
C PRO A 143 -2.94 19.44 0.26
N LEU A 144 -3.57 18.34 0.72
CA LEU A 144 -5.03 18.22 0.76
C LEU A 144 -5.68 19.22 1.72
N MET A 145 -5.00 19.60 2.81
CA MET A 145 -5.52 20.56 3.79
C MET A 145 -5.55 21.99 3.22
N SER A 146 -4.67 22.30 2.27
CA SER A 146 -4.61 23.61 1.61
C SER A 146 -5.65 23.83 0.50
N LEU A 147 -6.45 22.80 0.19
CA LEU A 147 -7.47 22.85 -0.85
C LEU A 147 -8.67 23.70 -0.44
N SER A 148 -9.32 24.33 -1.43
CA SER A 148 -10.62 24.97 -1.21
C SER A 148 -11.67 23.94 -0.79
N GLN A 149 -12.66 24.38 0.00
CA GLN A 149 -13.73 23.51 0.47
C GLN A 149 -14.50 22.86 -0.68
N ASP A 150 -14.80 23.62 -1.75
CA ASP A 150 -15.49 23.11 -2.93
C ASP A 150 -14.71 21.98 -3.60
N PHE A 151 -13.37 22.10 -3.67
CA PHE A 151 -12.54 21.07 -4.28
C PHE A 151 -12.41 19.84 -3.39
N ARG A 152 -12.34 20.01 -2.05
CA ARG A 152 -12.38 18.88 -1.10
C ARG A 152 -13.70 18.11 -1.18
N ILE A 153 -14.84 18.81 -1.25
CA ILE A 153 -16.16 18.20 -1.44
C ILE A 153 -16.23 17.45 -2.78
N LYS A 154 -15.70 18.03 -3.87
CA LYS A 154 -15.63 17.37 -5.17
C LYS A 154 -14.79 16.10 -5.11
N LEU A 155 -13.59 16.15 -4.53
CA LEU A 155 -12.72 14.98 -4.34
C LEU A 155 -13.37 13.91 -3.47
N LEU A 156 -14.00 14.29 -2.35
CA LEU A 156 -14.72 13.37 -1.48
C LEU A 156 -15.85 12.66 -2.25
N GLY A 157 -16.61 13.41 -3.05
CA GLY A 157 -17.66 12.86 -3.90
C GLY A 157 -17.13 11.83 -4.90
N THR A 158 -16.00 12.14 -5.55
CA THR A 158 -15.31 11.22 -6.46
C THR A 158 -14.79 9.97 -5.75
N PHE A 159 -14.12 10.11 -4.61
CA PHE A 159 -13.62 8.94 -3.88
C PHE A 159 -14.76 8.11 -3.28
N LYS A 160 -15.88 8.74 -2.89
CA LYS A 160 -17.07 8.01 -2.44
C LYS A 160 -17.63 7.11 -3.55
N SER A 161 -17.63 7.56 -4.81
CA SER A 161 -18.05 6.68 -5.92
C SER A 161 -17.02 5.58 -6.20
N PHE A 162 -15.72 5.89 -6.12
CA PHE A 162 -14.66 4.89 -6.31
C PHE A 162 -14.69 3.79 -5.25
N LEU A 163 -15.03 4.10 -4.00
CA LEU A 163 -15.16 3.09 -2.94
C LEU A 163 -16.29 2.07 -3.20
N GLN A 164 -17.20 2.34 -4.13
CA GLN A 164 -18.23 1.39 -4.57
C GLN A 164 -17.70 0.42 -5.64
N ASP A 165 -16.60 0.76 -6.31
CA ASP A 165 -15.97 -0.01 -7.38
C ASP A 165 -14.44 0.00 -7.21
N GLY A 166 -13.92 -1.00 -6.52
CA GLY A 166 -12.50 -1.09 -6.18
C GLY A 166 -11.56 -1.18 -7.39
N ASP A 167 -12.05 -1.65 -8.55
CA ASP A 167 -11.21 -1.75 -9.76
C ASP A 167 -10.84 -0.35 -10.28
N VAL A 168 -11.72 0.64 -10.11
CA VAL A 168 -11.49 2.04 -10.49
C VAL A 168 -10.31 2.65 -9.72
N ILE A 169 -10.14 2.28 -8.46
CA ILE A 169 -9.04 2.79 -7.61
C ILE A 169 -7.69 2.34 -8.18
N SER A 170 -7.61 1.09 -8.63
CA SER A 170 -6.39 0.50 -9.21
C SER A 170 -6.02 1.16 -10.55
N ASP A 171 -7.01 1.44 -11.39
CA ASP A 171 -6.80 2.13 -12.67
C ASP A 171 -6.29 3.56 -12.48
N VAL A 172 -6.91 4.31 -11.55
CA VAL A 172 -6.47 5.67 -11.19
C VAL A 172 -5.04 5.65 -10.64
N LYS A 173 -4.75 4.73 -9.73
CA LYS A 173 -3.42 4.55 -9.14
C LYS A 173 -2.37 4.29 -10.23
N THR A 174 -2.65 3.37 -11.14
CA THR A 174 -1.75 2.99 -12.24
C THR A 174 -1.43 4.18 -13.14
N VAL A 175 -2.44 4.99 -13.47
CA VAL A 175 -2.24 6.21 -14.27
C VAL A 175 -1.37 7.23 -13.53
N LEU A 176 -1.62 7.44 -12.23
CA LEU A 176 -0.83 8.34 -11.39
C LEU A 176 0.62 7.86 -11.24
N GLU A 177 0.85 6.57 -11.03
CA GLU A 177 2.19 5.97 -10.93
C GLU A 177 2.99 6.19 -12.21
N LEU A 178 2.37 5.94 -13.38
CA LEU A 178 3.00 6.19 -14.67
C LEU A 178 3.39 7.67 -14.82
N PHE A 179 2.49 8.59 -14.46
CA PHE A 179 2.74 10.02 -14.53
C PHE A 179 3.86 10.47 -13.58
N LEU A 180 3.83 10.00 -12.32
CA LEU A 180 4.82 10.30 -11.30
C LEU A 180 6.21 9.75 -11.65
N ALA A 181 6.26 8.62 -12.36
CA ALA A 181 7.46 8.05 -12.95
C ALA A 181 7.97 8.84 -14.19
N GLY A 182 7.33 9.95 -14.58
CA GLY A 182 7.72 10.76 -15.73
C GLY A 182 7.22 10.22 -17.07
N GLY A 183 6.36 9.20 -17.04
CA GLY A 183 5.63 8.72 -18.21
C GLY A 183 4.57 9.71 -18.67
N LYS A 184 4.01 9.44 -19.85
CA LYS A 184 2.87 10.18 -20.40
C LYS A 184 1.65 9.25 -20.48
N PRO A 185 0.73 9.31 -19.50
CA PRO A 185 -0.51 8.56 -19.56
C PRO A 185 -1.31 8.93 -20.81
N LYS A 186 -2.02 7.95 -21.36
CA LYS A 186 -2.91 8.13 -22.50
C LYS A 186 -4.34 7.88 -22.07
N HIS A 187 -5.29 8.60 -22.66
CA HIS A 187 -6.72 8.36 -22.44
C HIS A 187 -7.13 6.91 -22.72
N SER A 188 -6.43 6.21 -23.62
CA SER A 188 -6.72 4.80 -23.92
C SER A 188 -6.48 3.84 -22.75
N MET A 189 -5.76 4.27 -21.70
CA MET A 189 -5.60 3.48 -20.47
C MET A 189 -6.91 3.37 -19.68
N LEU A 190 -7.88 4.25 -19.97
CA LEU A 190 -9.19 4.29 -19.32
C LEU A 190 -10.27 3.61 -20.19
N ASP A 191 -9.91 3.00 -21.33
CA ASP A 191 -10.88 2.37 -22.24
C ASP A 191 -11.49 1.09 -21.67
N SER A 192 -10.85 0.49 -20.65
CA SER A 192 -11.39 -0.67 -19.91
C SER A 192 -12.43 -0.30 -18.87
N LEU A 193 -12.52 0.99 -18.48
CA LEU A 193 -13.48 1.45 -17.50
C LEU A 193 -14.89 1.50 -18.09
N ASP A 194 -15.87 1.13 -17.27
CA ASP A 194 -17.28 1.24 -17.60
C ASP A 194 -17.69 2.69 -17.88
N GLU A 195 -18.78 2.88 -18.62
CA GLU A 195 -19.31 4.20 -19.01
C GLU A 195 -19.64 5.11 -17.82
N ILE A 196 -19.90 4.52 -16.64
CA ILE A 196 -20.29 5.23 -15.41
C ILE A 196 -19.07 5.82 -14.68
N PRO A 197 -18.03 5.04 -14.29
CA PRO A 197 -16.86 5.59 -13.59
C PRO A 197 -15.92 6.39 -14.50
N ARG A 198 -15.86 6.08 -15.81
CA ARG A 198 -14.89 6.69 -16.73
C ARG A 198 -14.92 8.23 -16.73
N PRO A 199 -16.06 8.92 -16.87
CA PRO A 199 -16.09 10.39 -16.84
C PRO A 199 -15.62 10.97 -15.51
N GLN A 200 -15.84 10.27 -14.40
CA GLN A 200 -15.41 10.71 -13.07
C GLN A 200 -13.88 10.62 -12.92
N VAL A 201 -13.29 9.53 -13.43
CA VAL A 201 -11.83 9.34 -13.48
C VAL A 201 -11.18 10.37 -14.40
N GLU A 202 -11.73 10.59 -15.59
CA GLU A 202 -11.22 11.59 -16.53
C GLU A 202 -11.27 13.01 -15.93
N ASN A 203 -12.38 13.36 -15.28
CA ASN A 203 -12.51 14.65 -14.58
C ASN A 203 -11.47 14.80 -13.46
N LEU A 204 -11.29 13.78 -12.61
CA LEU A 204 -10.28 13.80 -11.56
C LEU A 204 -8.88 13.99 -12.13
N LEU A 205 -8.50 13.21 -13.14
CA LEU A 205 -7.17 13.28 -13.75
C LEU A 205 -6.93 14.60 -14.47
N HIS A 206 -7.97 15.19 -15.07
CA HIS A 206 -7.93 16.53 -15.62
C HIS A 206 -7.72 17.59 -14.52
N ASP A 207 -8.45 17.50 -13.41
CA ASP A 207 -8.29 18.40 -12.26
C ASP A 207 -6.89 18.32 -11.63
N LEU A 208 -6.27 17.13 -11.70
CA LEU A 208 -4.89 16.90 -11.26
C LEU A 208 -3.84 17.27 -12.32
N GLY A 209 -4.26 17.76 -13.48
CA GLY A 209 -3.37 18.17 -14.57
C GLY A 209 -2.64 17.03 -15.27
N VAL A 210 -3.06 15.77 -15.09
CA VAL A 210 -2.40 14.58 -15.65
C VAL A 210 -2.42 14.56 -17.18
N PHE A 211 -3.51 15.06 -17.78
CA PHE A 211 -3.69 15.13 -19.23
C PHE A 211 -3.47 16.54 -19.82
N CYS A 212 -3.08 17.52 -18.99
CA CYS A 212 -2.88 18.90 -19.45
C CYS A 212 -1.42 19.09 -19.91
N GLU A 213 -1.18 19.21 -21.22
CA GLU A 213 0.18 19.41 -21.74
C GLU A 213 0.75 20.82 -21.43
N ASP A 214 -0.11 21.80 -21.14
CA ASP A 214 0.24 23.24 -21.06
C ASP A 214 0.48 23.79 -19.64
N GLN A 215 0.19 23.03 -18.58
CA GLN A 215 0.32 23.49 -17.17
C GLN A 215 1.12 22.49 -16.34
N ARG A 216 2.41 22.38 -16.66
CA ARG A 216 3.32 21.42 -16.00
C ARG A 216 3.82 21.88 -14.62
N GLU A 217 3.52 23.11 -14.22
CA GLU A 217 4.18 23.77 -13.07
C GLU A 217 3.31 23.93 -11.81
N GLU A 218 1.97 23.88 -11.90
CA GLU A 218 1.09 24.28 -10.77
C GLU A 218 0.25 23.15 -10.12
N ALA A 219 0.01 22.01 -10.80
CA ALA A 219 -0.69 20.85 -10.21
C ALA A 219 0.14 19.75 -9.48
N PRO A 220 1.48 19.79 -9.35
CA PRO A 220 2.23 18.62 -8.85
C PRO A 220 2.05 18.31 -7.35
N SER A 221 1.49 19.23 -6.55
CA SER A 221 1.34 19.04 -5.10
C SER A 221 0.25 18.03 -4.72
N LEU A 222 -0.75 17.81 -5.58
CA LEU A 222 -1.90 16.94 -5.29
C LEU A 222 -1.75 15.51 -5.80
N LEU A 223 -0.85 15.27 -6.75
CA LEU A 223 -0.64 13.94 -7.33
C LEU A 223 -0.18 12.93 -6.28
N GLN A 224 0.73 13.34 -5.39
CA GLN A 224 1.27 12.51 -4.31
C GLN A 224 0.20 12.10 -3.29
N PRO A 225 -0.57 13.02 -2.67
CA PRO A 225 -1.60 12.63 -1.72
C PRO A 225 -2.73 11.81 -2.34
N VAL A 226 -3.11 12.07 -3.59
CA VAL A 226 -4.13 11.27 -4.28
C VAL A 226 -3.61 9.86 -4.57
N HIS A 227 -2.37 9.73 -5.07
CA HIS A 227 -1.73 8.42 -5.25
C HIS A 227 -1.60 7.66 -3.93
N PHE A 228 -1.25 8.36 -2.85
CA PHE A 228 -1.15 7.80 -1.51
C PHE A 228 -2.50 7.28 -0.99
N LEU A 229 -3.58 8.05 -1.19
CA LEU A 229 -4.94 7.60 -0.86
C LEU A 229 -5.34 6.37 -1.68
N CYS A 230 -5.13 6.39 -3.01
CA CYS A 230 -5.43 5.25 -3.86
C CYS A 230 -4.64 3.99 -3.43
N SER A 231 -3.36 4.14 -3.10
CA SER A 231 -2.53 3.03 -2.61
C SER A 231 -3.04 2.48 -1.28
N SER A 232 -3.37 3.37 -0.34
CA SER A 232 -3.92 2.98 0.96
C SER A 232 -5.27 2.27 0.83
N LEU A 233 -6.10 2.64 -0.15
CA LEU A 233 -7.39 1.98 -0.40
C LEU A 233 -7.23 0.62 -1.10
N GLU A 234 -6.27 0.49 -2.02
CA GLU A 234 -5.98 -0.77 -2.72
C GLU A 234 -5.40 -1.83 -1.77
N ASP A 235 -4.64 -1.42 -0.75
CA ASP A 235 -4.10 -2.31 0.28
C ASP A 235 -5.18 -2.89 1.22
N LEU A 236 -6.40 -2.33 1.21
CA LEU A 236 -7.51 -2.81 2.04
C LEU A 236 -8.26 -3.97 1.39
N ASP A 237 -8.81 -4.85 2.23
CA ASP A 237 -9.78 -5.84 1.76
C ASP A 237 -11.02 -5.13 1.19
N PHE A 238 -11.50 -5.59 0.04
CA PHE A 238 -12.66 -5.01 -0.66
C PHE A 238 -13.91 -4.85 0.22
N ARG A 239 -14.04 -5.63 1.30
CA ARG A 239 -15.15 -5.52 2.27
C ARG A 239 -15.07 -4.24 3.11
N VAL A 240 -13.89 -3.65 3.27
CA VAL A 240 -13.70 -2.39 4.02
C VAL A 240 -14.19 -1.18 3.23
N LEU A 241 -14.12 -1.20 1.89
CA LEU A 241 -14.46 -0.03 1.06
C LEU A 241 -15.92 0.43 1.24
N PRO A 242 -16.94 -0.46 1.22
CA PRO A 242 -18.33 -0.07 1.52
C PRO A 242 -18.53 0.42 2.97
N LEU A 243 -17.73 -0.07 3.92
CA LEU A 243 -17.76 0.41 5.30
C LEU A 243 -17.22 1.85 5.39
N LEU A 244 -16.19 2.19 4.60
CA LEU A 244 -15.69 3.56 4.48
C LEU A 244 -16.75 4.50 3.87
N VAL A 245 -17.49 4.05 2.85
CA VAL A 245 -18.65 4.81 2.32
C VAL A 245 -19.67 5.07 3.42
N THR A 246 -20.00 4.05 4.22
CA THR A 246 -20.93 4.18 5.35
C THR A 246 -20.41 5.18 6.39
N CYS A 247 -19.10 5.18 6.68
CA CYS A 247 -18.49 6.14 7.58
C CYS A 247 -18.56 7.58 7.07
N ILE A 248 -18.38 7.80 5.76
CA ILE A 248 -18.54 9.12 5.13
C ILE A 248 -20.01 9.57 5.26
N GLU A 249 -20.97 8.71 4.92
CA GLU A 249 -22.40 9.06 4.95
C GLU A 249 -22.93 9.36 6.35
N LYS A 250 -22.40 8.68 7.36
CA LYS A 250 -22.80 8.86 8.76
C LYS A 250 -21.96 9.91 9.50
N ASN A 251 -21.06 10.61 8.81
CA ASN A 251 -20.13 11.58 9.42
C ASN A 251 -19.33 10.98 10.58
N MET A 252 -18.87 9.73 10.40
CA MET A 252 -18.14 8.97 11.42
C MET A 252 -16.64 8.94 11.19
N VAL A 253 -16.13 9.49 10.08
CA VAL A 253 -14.70 9.39 9.70
C VAL A 253 -13.79 9.91 10.83
N ALA A 254 -14.06 11.10 11.37
CA ALA A 254 -13.30 11.67 12.48
C ALA A 254 -13.32 10.80 13.74
N LYS A 255 -14.48 10.19 14.05
CA LYS A 255 -14.62 9.26 15.18
C LYS A 255 -13.76 8.02 14.95
N GLN A 256 -13.86 7.38 13.78
CA GLN A 256 -13.07 6.19 13.46
C GLN A 256 -11.57 6.47 13.48
N LEU A 257 -11.15 7.62 12.96
CA LEU A 257 -9.74 8.05 12.98
C LEU A 257 -9.21 8.19 14.41
N ALA A 258 -9.99 8.80 15.32
CA ALA A 258 -9.60 8.92 16.72
C ALA A 258 -9.50 7.57 17.45
N LEU A 259 -10.31 6.58 17.09
CA LEU A 259 -10.16 5.21 17.62
C LEU A 259 -8.90 4.55 17.06
N MET A 260 -8.64 4.77 15.77
CA MET A 260 -7.49 4.21 15.09
C MET A 260 -6.16 4.78 15.58
N ASP A 261 -6.10 6.02 16.08
CA ASP A 261 -4.90 6.55 16.77
C ASP A 261 -4.50 5.61 17.93
N GLY A 262 -5.45 5.27 18.82
CA GLY A 262 -5.18 4.40 19.97
C GLY A 262 -4.88 2.95 19.58
N ILE A 263 -5.51 2.46 18.51
CA ILE A 263 -5.24 1.12 17.97
C ILE A 263 -3.84 1.07 17.35
N LEU A 264 -3.47 2.05 16.53
CA LEU A 264 -2.18 2.09 15.85
C LEU A 264 -1.04 2.32 16.84
N GLU A 265 -1.24 3.16 17.86
CA GLU A 265 -0.30 3.31 18.98
C GLU A 265 -0.09 1.98 19.71
N TRP A 266 -1.17 1.25 20.00
CA TRP A 266 -1.09 -0.08 20.63
C TRP A 266 -0.34 -1.08 19.74
N ILE A 267 -0.62 -1.10 18.45
CA ILE A 267 -0.04 -2.04 17.47
C ILE A 267 1.45 -1.80 17.22
N LEU A 268 1.84 -0.54 17.15
CA LEU A 268 3.23 -0.14 16.92
C LEU A 268 4.03 -0.06 18.23
N SER A 269 3.39 -0.31 19.38
CA SER A 269 4.09 -0.45 20.65
C SER A 269 4.89 -1.75 20.70
N SER A 270 6.03 -1.73 21.40
CA SER A 270 6.96 -2.86 21.45
C SER A 270 6.44 -4.09 22.22
N ASP A 271 5.25 -4.05 22.81
CA ASP A 271 4.71 -5.06 23.72
C ASP A 271 3.66 -5.95 23.04
N LYS A 272 4.13 -7.11 22.56
CA LYS A 272 3.47 -7.98 21.56
C LYS A 272 2.39 -8.93 22.12
N GLU A 273 2.08 -8.86 23.41
CA GLU A 273 1.12 -9.79 24.05
C GLU A 273 -0.11 -9.09 24.64
N ARG A 274 -0.28 -7.79 24.37
CA ARG A 274 -1.36 -7.02 24.97
C ARG A 274 -2.70 -7.34 24.32
N ILE A 275 -3.74 -7.34 25.14
CA ILE A 275 -5.13 -7.27 24.70
C ILE A 275 -5.49 -5.79 24.59
N PHE A 276 -6.06 -5.37 23.47
CA PHE A 276 -6.62 -4.03 23.35
C PHE A 276 -8.08 -4.04 23.77
N SER A 277 -8.49 -3.06 24.59
CA SER A 277 -9.89 -2.85 24.95
C SER A 277 -10.24 -1.40 24.65
N LEU A 278 -11.20 -1.21 23.73
CA LEU A 278 -11.67 0.13 23.39
C LEU A 278 -12.67 0.62 24.45
N ALA A 279 -12.43 1.81 25.02
CA ALA A 279 -13.37 2.44 25.95
C ALA A 279 -14.67 2.81 25.22
N SER A 280 -15.80 2.38 25.78
CA SER A 280 -17.05 2.05 25.09
C SER A 280 -18.04 3.21 24.85
N SER A 281 -17.59 4.40 24.46
CA SER A 281 -18.47 5.58 24.32
C SER A 281 -19.30 5.65 23.02
N LEU A 282 -19.18 4.70 22.11
CA LEU A 282 -19.88 4.72 20.80
C LEU A 282 -21.30 4.11 20.87
N PRO A 283 -22.27 4.64 20.09
CA PRO A 283 -23.53 3.97 19.81
C PRO A 283 -23.33 2.58 19.21
N GLU A 284 -24.29 1.67 19.41
CA GLU A 284 -24.16 0.26 19.01
C GLU A 284 -23.97 0.06 17.51
N GLU A 285 -24.67 0.86 16.70
CA GLU A 285 -24.51 0.84 15.24
C GLU A 285 -23.10 1.28 14.80
N GLU A 286 -22.52 2.27 15.50
CA GLU A 286 -21.17 2.74 15.22
C GLU A 286 -20.12 1.69 15.61
N LYS A 287 -20.35 0.99 16.73
CA LYS A 287 -19.51 -0.14 17.16
C LYS A 287 -19.52 -1.29 16.17
N ASN A 288 -20.67 -1.60 15.58
CA ASN A 288 -20.77 -2.70 14.60
C ASN A 288 -19.91 -2.42 13.36
N ILE A 289 -19.94 -1.18 12.85
CA ILE A 289 -19.11 -0.78 11.71
C ILE A 289 -17.63 -0.87 12.07
N THR A 290 -17.21 -0.33 13.22
CA THR A 290 -15.81 -0.43 13.69
C THR A 290 -15.40 -1.88 13.85
N ALA A 291 -16.26 -2.72 14.45
CA ALA A 291 -15.98 -4.14 14.67
C ALA A 291 -15.74 -4.88 13.35
N GLU A 292 -16.58 -4.63 12.36
CA GLU A 292 -16.48 -5.25 11.04
C GLU A 292 -15.23 -4.78 10.29
N MET A 293 -14.88 -3.49 10.38
CA MET A 293 -13.62 -2.98 9.83
C MET A 293 -12.41 -3.66 10.47
N MET A 294 -12.38 -3.76 11.81
CA MET A 294 -11.26 -4.35 12.55
C MET A 294 -11.10 -5.85 12.26
N ASP A 295 -12.20 -6.61 12.26
CA ASP A 295 -12.20 -8.03 11.91
C ASP A 295 -11.71 -8.25 10.47
N THR A 296 -12.18 -7.41 9.54
CA THR A 296 -11.77 -7.46 8.13
C THR A 296 -10.29 -7.13 7.95
N CYS A 297 -9.75 -6.19 8.72
CA CYS A 297 -8.31 -5.88 8.73
C CYS A 297 -7.44 -6.96 9.41
N GLY A 298 -8.05 -7.98 10.04
CA GLY A 298 -7.35 -9.14 10.57
C GLY A 298 -7.16 -9.16 12.08
N LEU A 299 -7.79 -8.25 12.83
CA LEU A 299 -7.84 -8.33 14.29
C LEU A 299 -8.82 -9.42 14.72
N ILE A 300 -8.47 -10.18 15.75
CA ILE A 300 -9.29 -11.29 16.23
C ILE A 300 -10.13 -10.79 17.40
N PRO A 301 -11.47 -10.71 17.26
CA PRO A 301 -12.35 -10.28 18.34
C PRO A 301 -12.45 -11.35 19.44
N GLN A 302 -12.44 -10.91 20.70
CA GLN A 302 -12.69 -11.76 21.86
C GLN A 302 -14.21 -11.80 22.13
N THR A 303 -14.86 -12.91 21.78
CA THR A 303 -16.32 -13.12 21.88
C THR A 303 -16.88 -13.19 23.31
N ASP A 304 -16.02 -13.24 24.32
CA ASP A 304 -16.37 -13.48 25.73
C ASP A 304 -16.51 -12.20 26.57
N ARG A 305 -16.33 -11.01 25.98
CA ARG A 305 -16.45 -9.72 26.69
C ARG A 305 -17.34 -8.70 25.96
N PRO A 306 -18.13 -7.89 26.71
CA PRO A 306 -19.03 -6.87 26.14
C PRO A 306 -18.32 -5.62 25.57
N SER A 307 -17.00 -5.63 25.48
CA SER A 307 -16.16 -4.56 24.95
C SER A 307 -15.51 -5.01 23.63
N LEU A 308 -15.32 -4.09 22.68
CA LEU A 308 -14.48 -4.30 21.50
C LEU A 308 -13.06 -4.60 21.97
N THR A 309 -12.79 -5.90 22.11
CA THR A 309 -11.59 -6.43 22.73
C THR A 309 -10.90 -7.29 21.70
N TYR A 310 -9.65 -6.96 21.36
CA TYR A 310 -8.95 -7.60 20.27
C TYR A 310 -7.66 -8.24 20.75
N LEU A 311 -7.36 -9.41 20.18
CA LEU A 311 -6.07 -10.04 20.28
C LEU A 311 -5.16 -9.50 19.17
N TRP A 312 -3.92 -9.18 19.53
CA TRP A 312 -2.91 -8.73 18.59
C TRP A 312 -2.64 -9.77 17.50
N ASN A 313 -2.60 -9.32 16.24
CA ASN A 313 -2.19 -10.12 15.09
C ASN A 313 -1.20 -9.32 14.24
N LYS A 314 0.04 -9.82 14.13
CA LYS A 314 1.10 -9.18 13.34
C LYS A 314 0.72 -9.02 11.87
N GLU A 315 -0.06 -9.95 11.31
CA GLU A 315 -0.50 -9.88 9.92
C GLU A 315 -1.49 -8.74 9.65
N ALA A 316 -2.16 -8.23 10.70
CA ALA A 316 -3.10 -7.13 10.58
C ALA A 316 -2.44 -5.74 10.53
N GLN A 317 -1.15 -5.64 10.87
CA GLN A 317 -0.43 -4.37 11.00
C GLN A 317 -0.52 -3.53 9.72
N SER A 318 -0.22 -4.12 8.56
CA SER A 318 -0.21 -3.41 7.28
C SER A 318 -1.61 -2.91 6.92
N ASN A 319 -2.63 -3.76 7.04
CA ASN A 319 -4.02 -3.40 6.74
C ASN A 319 -4.54 -2.28 7.67
N LEU A 320 -4.16 -2.29 8.95
CA LEU A 320 -4.58 -1.27 9.91
C LEU A 320 -3.85 0.06 9.69
N THR A 321 -2.60 0.00 9.25
CA THR A 321 -1.83 1.19 8.84
C THR A 321 -2.44 1.81 7.58
N ALA A 322 -2.78 0.99 6.58
CA ALA A 322 -3.49 1.42 5.38
C ALA A 322 -4.87 2.01 5.70
N LEU A 323 -5.61 1.38 6.62
CA LEU A 323 -6.91 1.89 7.06
C LEU A 323 -6.78 3.25 7.75
N TYR A 324 -5.78 3.42 8.62
CA TYR A 324 -5.50 4.70 9.26
C TYR A 324 -5.16 5.79 8.23
N ALA A 325 -4.28 5.48 7.28
CA ALA A 325 -3.91 6.39 6.19
C ALA A 325 -5.12 6.82 5.33
N ALA A 326 -5.95 5.85 4.95
CA ALA A 326 -7.18 6.10 4.19
C ALA A 326 -8.17 6.97 4.99
N LEU A 327 -8.42 6.64 6.26
CA LEU A 327 -9.30 7.42 7.14
C LEU A 327 -8.79 8.84 7.35
N TYR A 328 -7.47 9.03 7.48
CA TYR A 328 -6.86 10.35 7.65
C TYR A 328 -7.08 11.23 6.42
N ALA A 329 -6.80 10.72 5.22
CA ALA A 329 -7.04 11.45 3.99
C ALA A 329 -8.54 11.73 3.76
N LEU A 330 -9.41 10.75 4.01
CA LEU A 330 -10.86 10.94 3.92
C LEU A 330 -11.39 11.95 4.95
N TRP A 331 -10.79 12.01 6.14
CA TRP A 331 -11.13 12.99 7.17
C TRP A 331 -10.84 14.40 6.67
N ILE A 332 -9.65 14.66 6.12
CA ILE A 332 -9.30 15.97 5.54
C ILE A 332 -10.30 16.39 4.44
N LEU A 333 -10.69 15.45 3.59
CA LEU A 333 -11.65 15.70 2.52
C LEU A 333 -13.08 15.94 3.04
N SER A 334 -13.38 15.52 4.27
CA SER A 334 -14.69 15.64 4.92
C SER A 334 -14.85 16.86 5.83
N GLU A 335 -13.77 17.62 6.10
CA GLU A 335 -13.80 18.85 6.91
C GLU A 335 -14.31 20.08 6.15
#